data_AF-A0A1I4EMA9-F1
#
_entry.id   AF-A0A1I4EMA9-F1
#
_cell.length_a   1.000
_cell.length_b   1.000
_cell.length_c   1.000
_cell.angle_alpha   90.00
_cell.angle_beta   90.00
_cell.angle_gamma   90.00
#
_symmetry.space_group_name_H-M   'P 1'
#
loop_
_entity.id
_entity.type
_entity.pdbx_description
1 polymer ?
#
loop_
_entity_poly.entity_id
_entity_poly.type
_entity_poly.pdbx_seq_one_letter_code
_entity_poly.pdbx_strand_id
1 'polypeptide(L)'
;MRMRAALCLAPLLWSVAASAQDKPLVIPQAEGEKHGKIFGRALACGVARERVDAAIAAGRARMQAAVGRALTDERYLLSLDDALRLETSLPAPSPAACEKGIAAFERLEKTAP
;
A
#
# COMPACT_ATOMS: atom_id res chain seq x y z
N MET A 1 21.03 61.86 -36.88
CA MET A 1 19.59 61.82 -36.54
C MET A 1 19.21 60.38 -36.17
N ARG A 2 18.61 60.18 -34.98
CA ARG A 2 17.86 59.01 -34.48
C ARG A 2 18.65 57.70 -34.25
N MET A 3 18.48 56.92 -33.18
CA MET A 3 17.94 57.08 -31.82
C MET A 3 18.26 55.73 -31.14
N ARG A 4 18.63 55.75 -29.86
CA ARG A 4 18.86 54.56 -29.02
C ARG A 4 17.59 53.70 -28.89
N ALA A 5 17.75 52.39 -28.83
CA ALA A 5 16.86 51.52 -28.07
C ALA A 5 17.64 50.30 -27.55
N ALA A 6 17.95 50.35 -26.25
CA ALA A 6 18.38 49.21 -25.48
C ALA A 6 17.18 48.28 -25.27
N LEU A 7 17.37 46.97 -25.44
CA LEU A 7 16.53 45.96 -24.80
C LEU A 7 17.41 44.82 -24.32
N CYS A 8 17.80 44.94 -23.05
CA CYS A 8 18.21 43.84 -22.21
C CYS A 8 17.04 42.85 -22.10
N LEU A 9 17.17 41.66 -22.68
CA LEU A 9 16.30 40.52 -22.39
C LEU A 9 17.19 39.36 -21.93
N ALA A 10 17.65 39.52 -20.69
CA ALA A 10 18.18 38.44 -19.87
C ALA A 10 17.01 37.59 -19.32
N PRO A 11 17.26 36.35 -18.88
CA PRO A 11 16.48 35.18 -19.24
C PRO A 11 15.32 34.91 -18.28
N LEU A 12 14.12 34.67 -18.81
CA LEU A 12 12.98 34.08 -18.10
C LEU A 12 12.76 32.64 -18.55
N LEU A 13 13.81 31.82 -18.49
CA LEU A 13 13.67 30.36 -18.46
C LEU A 13 13.64 29.95 -16.99
N TRP A 14 12.59 30.40 -16.31
CA TRP A 14 12.31 29.99 -14.95
C TRP A 14 11.88 28.52 -15.01
N SER A 15 12.75 27.70 -14.44
CA SER A 15 12.62 26.27 -14.22
C SER A 15 11.19 25.86 -13.85
N VAL A 16 10.44 25.31 -14.80
CA VAL A 16 9.35 24.39 -14.48
C VAL A 16 10.02 23.06 -14.14
N ALA A 17 10.61 23.00 -12.95
CA ALA A 17 10.91 21.74 -12.30
C ALA A 17 9.55 21.13 -11.94
N ALA A 18 9.00 20.33 -12.84
CA ALA A 18 7.85 19.50 -12.57
C ALA A 18 8.19 18.67 -11.33
N SER A 19 7.58 19.03 -10.20
CA SER A 19 7.66 18.24 -8.98
C SER A 19 6.86 16.96 -9.25
N ALA A 20 7.49 15.97 -9.87
CA ALA A 20 7.03 14.60 -9.79
C ALA A 20 7.05 14.26 -8.29
N GLN A 21 5.90 14.42 -7.62
CA GLN A 21 5.80 13.97 -6.24
C GLN A 21 6.09 12.47 -6.27
N ASP A 22 7.16 12.06 -5.61
CA ASP A 22 7.59 10.68 -5.42
C ASP A 22 6.51 9.91 -4.65
N LYS A 23 5.39 9.64 -5.31
CA LYS A 23 4.33 8.81 -4.77
C LYS A 23 4.94 7.42 -4.64
N PRO A 24 5.01 6.84 -3.42
CA PRO A 24 5.66 5.56 -3.22
C PRO A 24 5.15 4.54 -4.23
N LEU A 25 6.06 3.84 -4.90
CA LEU A 25 5.71 2.81 -5.87
C LEU A 25 4.90 1.72 -5.17
N VAL A 26 3.64 1.56 -5.58
CA VAL A 26 2.78 0.48 -5.10
C VAL A 26 2.85 -0.66 -6.10
N ILE A 27 3.30 -1.83 -5.64
CA ILE A 27 3.26 -3.08 -6.41
C ILE A 27 2.12 -3.94 -5.85
N PRO A 28 0.95 -3.98 -6.50
CA PRO A 28 -0.27 -4.57 -5.92
C PRO A 28 -0.10 -6.02 -5.48
N GLN A 29 0.61 -6.82 -6.25
CA GLN A 29 0.88 -8.23 -5.95
C GLN A 29 1.70 -8.39 -4.65
N ALA A 30 2.77 -7.59 -4.52
CA ALA A 30 3.67 -7.66 -3.38
C ALA A 30 2.97 -7.19 -2.09
N GLU A 31 2.19 -6.11 -2.17
CA GLU A 31 1.39 -5.67 -1.02
C GLU A 31 0.27 -6.67 -0.70
N GLY A 32 -0.36 -7.29 -1.70
CA GLY A 32 -1.36 -8.33 -1.52
C GLY A 32 -0.79 -9.52 -0.75
N GLU A 33 0.32 -10.08 -1.22
CA GLU A 33 1.01 -11.20 -0.56
C GLU A 33 1.40 -10.86 0.89
N LYS A 34 2.00 -9.68 1.10
CA LYS A 34 2.40 -9.21 2.43
C LYS A 34 1.19 -9.07 3.36
N HIS A 35 0.10 -8.47 2.89
CA HIS A 35 -1.11 -8.30 3.69
C HIS A 35 -1.77 -9.64 3.99
N GLY A 36 -1.91 -10.53 3.00
CA GLY A 36 -2.45 -11.87 3.18
C GLY A 36 -1.67 -12.67 4.23
N LYS A 37 -0.33 -12.56 4.24
CA LYS A 37 0.51 -13.18 5.28
C LYS A 37 0.20 -12.65 6.69
N ILE A 38 0.09 -11.32 6.82
CA ILE A 38 -0.21 -10.67 8.10
C ILE A 38 -1.60 -11.09 8.60
N PHE A 39 -2.61 -11.02 7.73
CA PHE A 39 -3.99 -11.38 8.07
C PHE A 39 -4.14 -12.85 8.42
N GLY A 40 -3.54 -13.76 7.64
CA GLY A 40 -3.59 -15.19 7.91
C GLY A 40 -2.87 -15.56 9.21
N ARG A 41 -1.70 -14.96 9.48
CA ARG A 41 -1.04 -15.13 10.77
C ARG A 41 -1.88 -14.61 11.93
N ALA A 42 -2.52 -13.45 11.77
CA ALA A 42 -3.40 -12.88 12.80
C ALA A 42 -4.58 -13.82 13.13
N LEU A 43 -5.24 -14.37 12.10
CA LEU A 43 -6.31 -15.37 12.28
C LEU A 43 -5.80 -16.63 12.98
N ALA A 44 -4.66 -17.18 12.52
CA ALA A 44 -4.06 -18.35 13.13
C ALA A 44 -3.63 -18.13 14.60
N CYS A 45 -3.46 -16.87 15.00
CA CYS A 45 -3.13 -16.45 16.36
C CYS A 45 -4.34 -15.97 17.18
N GLY A 46 -5.56 -16.18 16.68
CA GLY A 46 -6.80 -15.93 17.43
C GLY A 46 -7.37 -14.52 17.33
N VAL A 47 -6.89 -13.69 16.41
CA VAL A 47 -7.57 -12.41 16.12
C VAL A 47 -8.94 -12.70 15.51
N ALA A 48 -9.96 -12.00 16.01
CA ALA A 48 -11.35 -12.18 15.55
C ALA A 48 -11.49 -11.99 14.03
N ARG A 49 -12.26 -12.88 13.39
CA ARG A 49 -12.43 -12.91 11.93
C ARG A 49 -12.95 -11.59 11.39
N GLU A 50 -13.94 -11.04 12.08
CA GLU A 50 -14.65 -9.79 11.75
C GLU A 50 -13.69 -8.60 11.73
N ARG A 51 -12.75 -8.56 12.70
CA ARG A 51 -11.72 -7.51 12.78
C ARG A 51 -10.76 -7.59 11.59
N VAL A 52 -10.34 -8.80 11.22
CA VAL A 52 -9.50 -9.01 10.05
C VAL A 52 -10.24 -8.67 8.75
N ASP A 53 -11.53 -9.02 8.63
CA ASP A 53 -12.35 -8.65 7.46
C ASP A 53 -12.51 -7.14 7.29
N ALA A 54 -12.73 -6.42 8.39
CA ALA A 54 -12.75 -4.96 8.37
C ALA A 54 -11.41 -4.37 7.87
N ALA A 55 -10.28 -4.94 8.32
CA ALA A 55 -8.96 -4.51 7.87
C ALA A 55 -8.70 -4.83 6.39
N ILE A 56 -9.16 -5.98 5.89
CA ILE A 56 -9.10 -6.35 4.46
C ILE A 56 -9.92 -5.35 3.63
N ALA A 57 -11.15 -5.05 4.05
CA ALA A 57 -12.02 -4.10 3.36
C ALA A 57 -11.38 -2.69 3.29
N ALA A 58 -10.81 -2.22 4.40
CA ALA A 58 -10.08 -0.95 4.43
C ALA A 58 -8.84 -0.98 3.52
N GLY A 59 -8.07 -2.06 3.53
CA GLY A 59 -6.91 -2.25 2.65
C GLY A 59 -7.28 -2.26 1.17
N ARG A 60 -8.38 -2.93 0.80
CA ARG A 60 -8.92 -2.94 -0.55
C ARG A 60 -9.29 -1.53 -1.01
N ALA A 61 -9.98 -0.75 -0.17
CA ALA A 61 -10.34 0.63 -0.49
C ALA A 61 -9.11 1.51 -0.75
N ARG A 62 -8.05 1.35 0.07
CA ARG A 62 -6.77 2.06 -0.14
C ARG A 62 -6.10 1.65 -1.45
N MET A 63 -6.08 0.35 -1.77
CA MET A 63 -5.48 -0.14 -3.01
C MET A 63 -6.27 0.37 -4.23
N GLN A 64 -7.60 0.37 -4.17
CA GLN A 64 -8.44 0.94 -5.22
C GLN A 64 -8.12 2.41 -5.48
N ALA A 65 -7.90 3.21 -4.42
CA ALA A 65 -7.50 4.61 -4.54
C ALA A 65 -6.06 4.78 -5.08
N ALA A 66 -5.17 3.84 -4.81
CA ALA A 66 -3.76 3.94 -5.19
C ALA A 66 -3.49 3.50 -6.64
N VAL A 67 -4.07 2.38 -7.08
CA VAL A 67 -3.75 1.73 -8.36
C VAL A 67 -4.97 1.46 -9.23
N GLY A 68 -6.15 1.87 -8.80
CA GLY A 68 -7.40 1.64 -9.52
C GLY A 68 -7.97 0.23 -9.34
N ARG A 69 -9.20 0.04 -9.83
CA ARG A 69 -9.96 -1.20 -9.62
C ARG A 69 -9.33 -2.42 -10.29
N ALA A 70 -8.93 -2.31 -11.56
CA ALA A 70 -8.39 -3.44 -12.33
C ALA A 70 -7.19 -4.07 -11.63
N LEU A 71 -6.18 -3.26 -11.27
CA LEU A 71 -5.00 -3.74 -10.57
C LEU A 71 -5.30 -4.20 -9.14
N THR A 72 -6.29 -3.63 -8.48
CA THR A 72 -6.70 -4.13 -7.15
C THR A 72 -7.30 -5.53 -7.25
N ASP A 73 -8.27 -5.73 -8.13
CA ASP A 73 -9.02 -6.98 -8.21
C ASP A 73 -8.14 -8.09 -8.84
N GLU A 74 -7.37 -7.80 -9.89
CA GLU A 74 -6.59 -8.81 -10.63
C GLU A 74 -5.23 -9.15 -10.02
N ARG A 75 -4.67 -8.26 -9.19
CA ARG A 75 -3.29 -8.42 -8.70
C ARG A 75 -3.20 -8.43 -7.18
N TYR A 76 -3.81 -7.45 -6.51
CA TYR A 76 -3.76 -7.36 -5.06
C TYR A 76 -4.63 -8.42 -4.37
N LEU A 77 -5.91 -8.54 -4.74
CA LEU A 77 -6.82 -9.47 -4.09
C LEU A 77 -6.43 -10.92 -4.32
N LEU A 78 -6.04 -11.28 -5.56
CA LEU A 78 -5.56 -12.63 -5.85
C LEU A 78 -4.35 -13.03 -4.98
N SER A 79 -3.32 -12.18 -4.91
CA SER A 79 -2.14 -12.46 -4.07
C SER A 79 -2.45 -12.44 -2.56
N LEU A 80 -3.39 -11.60 -2.13
CA LEU A 80 -3.85 -11.56 -0.74
C LEU A 80 -4.56 -12.86 -0.36
N ASP A 81 -5.52 -13.31 -1.16
CA ASP A 81 -6.32 -14.49 -0.88
C ASP A 81 -5.46 -15.76 -0.87
N ASP A 82 -4.51 -15.88 -1.81
CA ASP A 82 -3.56 -17.00 -1.83
C ASP A 82 -2.68 -17.05 -0.59
N ALA A 83 -2.11 -15.91 -0.18
CA ALA A 83 -1.28 -15.84 1.01
C ALA A 83 -2.08 -16.07 2.31
N LEU A 84 -3.30 -15.54 2.38
CA LEU A 84 -4.23 -15.74 3.50
C LEU A 84 -4.58 -17.21 3.66
N ARG A 85 -4.97 -17.88 2.57
CA ARG A 85 -5.30 -19.30 2.54
C ARG A 85 -4.10 -20.16 2.91
N LEU A 86 -2.91 -19.82 2.41
CA LEU A 86 -1.68 -20.53 2.77
C LEU A 86 -1.43 -20.43 4.27
N GLU A 87 -1.35 -19.21 4.83
CA GLU A 87 -1.06 -19.02 6.26
C GLU A 87 -2.06 -19.70 7.19
N THR A 88 -3.34 -19.70 6.82
CA THR A 88 -4.39 -20.37 7.62
C THR A 88 -4.40 -21.89 7.47
N SER A 89 -3.70 -22.44 6.47
CA SER A 89 -3.50 -23.89 6.31
C SER A 89 -2.26 -24.43 7.02
N LEU A 90 -1.37 -23.55 7.48
CA LEU A 90 -0.14 -23.96 8.18
C LEU A 90 -0.45 -24.44 9.61
N PRO A 91 0.46 -25.23 10.22
CA PRO A 91 0.37 -25.58 11.62
C PRO A 91 0.29 -24.35 12.53
N ALA A 92 -0.28 -24.55 13.72
CA ALA A 92 -0.43 -23.48 14.71
C ALA A 92 0.90 -22.75 14.96
N PRO A 93 0.93 -21.41 14.95
CA PRO A 93 2.17 -20.67 15.10
C PRO A 93 2.69 -20.76 16.54
N SER A 94 4.00 -20.59 16.72
CA SER A 94 4.57 -20.47 18.06
C SER A 94 4.11 -19.18 18.76
N PRO A 95 4.14 -19.10 20.10
CA PRO A 95 3.75 -17.89 20.83
C PRO A 95 4.47 -16.62 20.35
N ALA A 96 5.80 -16.70 20.16
CA ALA A 96 6.59 -15.58 19.66
C ALA A 96 6.23 -15.18 18.21
N ALA A 97 5.82 -16.15 17.37
CA ALA A 97 5.32 -15.84 16.03
C ALA A 97 3.96 -15.12 16.10
N CYS A 98 3.13 -15.47 17.09
CA CYS A 98 1.86 -14.79 17.32
C CYS A 98 2.00 -13.37 17.82
N GLU A 99 2.90 -13.10 18.75
CA GLU A 99 3.21 -11.73 19.17
C GLU A 99 3.61 -10.86 17.97
N LYS A 100 4.49 -11.37 17.11
CA LYS A 100 4.92 -10.67 15.89
C LYS A 100 3.78 -10.47 14.89
N GLY A 101 2.96 -11.50 14.69
CA GLY A 101 1.82 -11.47 13.77
C GLY A 101 0.76 -10.46 14.19
N ILE A 102 0.38 -10.49 15.46
CA ILE A 102 -0.60 -9.55 16.02
C ILE A 102 -0.05 -8.12 15.98
N ALA A 103 1.21 -7.90 16.36
CA ALA A 103 1.80 -6.57 16.28
C ALA A 103 1.89 -6.04 14.83
N ALA A 104 2.13 -6.92 13.85
CA ALA A 104 2.11 -6.53 12.43
C ALA A 104 0.70 -6.17 11.96
N PHE A 105 -0.29 -6.93 12.37
CA PHE A 105 -1.70 -6.66 12.09
C PHE A 105 -2.15 -5.31 12.68
N GLU A 106 -1.83 -5.03 13.94
CA GLU A 106 -2.16 -3.76 14.59
C GLU A 106 -1.50 -2.55 13.92
N ARG A 107 -0.27 -2.68 13.44
CA ARG A 107 0.40 -1.63 12.66
C ARG A 107 -0.34 -1.37 11.35
N LEU A 108 -0.81 -2.42 10.70
CA LEU A 108 -1.55 -2.32 9.45
C LEU A 108 -2.93 -1.67 9.65
N GLU A 109 -3.62 -1.99 10.75
CA GLU A 109 -4.87 -1.32 11.11
C GLU A 109 -4.68 0.18 11.34
N LYS A 110 -3.57 0.59 11.97
CA LYS A 110 -3.25 2.01 12.20
C LYS A 110 -2.92 2.78 10.92
N THR A 111 -2.74 2.10 9.80
CA THR A 111 -2.64 2.72 8.47
C THR A 111 -4.02 2.86 7.78
N ALA A 112 -5.11 2.44 8.43
CA ALA A 112 -6.46 2.81 8.05
C ALA A 112 -6.76 4.26 8.49
N PRO A 113 -7.45 5.07 7.67
CA PRO A 113 -7.78 6.46 7.98
C PRO A 113 -8.70 6.61 9.19
#